data_AF-A0A4Q1FCP2-F1
#
_entry.id   AF-A0A4Q1FCP2-F1
#
_cell.length_a   1.000
_cell.length_b   1.000
_cell.length_c   1.000
_cell.angle_alpha   90.00
_cell.angle_beta   90.00
_cell.angle_gamma   90.00
#
_symmetry.space_group_name_H-M   'P 1'
#
loop_
_entity.id
_entity.type
_entity.pdbx_description
1 polymer ?
#
loop_
_entity_poly.entity_id
_entity_poly.type
_entity_poly.pdbx_seq_one_letter_code
_entity_poly.pdbx_strand_id
1 'polypeptide(L)'
;MVFTAVNLKKHLGKTLPQILFADLDYFIWAYENNVFRNPPLKLEAEYIFKRIKNIKIPKENPEEYEVEYLIHQPTGKFGHFELVPKTTPLHKGGSPAFRTENIDLTVARSIAAYDKSGCRTMIEYLKKYYFGDSSYKMVKKRCEDFFNKDSNFVLL
;
A
#
# COMPACT_ATOMS: atom_id res chain seq x y z
N MET A 1 18.05 1.18 -3.48
CA MET A 1 17.75 2.40 -4.25
C MET A 1 18.03 3.63 -3.38
N VAL A 2 18.57 4.70 -3.97
CA VAL A 2 18.65 6.02 -3.32
C VAL A 2 17.49 6.85 -3.84
N PHE A 3 16.67 7.42 -2.95
CA PHE A 3 15.46 8.14 -3.33
C PHE A 3 15.67 9.65 -3.39
N THR A 4 15.16 10.27 -4.44
CA THR A 4 15.27 11.70 -4.70
C THR A 4 14.17 12.45 -3.94
N ALA A 5 14.53 13.60 -3.35
CA ALA A 5 13.55 14.49 -2.76
C ALA A 5 12.75 15.19 -3.87
N VAL A 6 11.43 15.23 -3.73
CA VAL A 6 10.58 15.89 -4.72
C VAL A 6 10.56 17.41 -4.54
N ASN A 7 10.45 18.12 -5.65
CA ASN A 7 10.14 19.55 -5.70
C ASN A 7 8.67 19.77 -6.08
N LEU A 8 7.75 19.23 -5.29
CA LEU A 8 6.30 19.36 -5.48
C LEU A 8 5.73 20.15 -4.30
N LYS A 9 5.04 21.28 -4.54
CA LYS A 9 4.59 22.22 -3.48
C LYS A 9 4.02 21.51 -2.23
N LYS A 10 3.08 20.59 -2.42
CA LYS A 10 2.41 19.84 -1.32
C LYS A 10 3.35 18.90 -0.54
N HIS A 11 4.39 18.38 -1.20
CA HIS A 11 5.28 17.35 -0.66
C HIS A 11 6.77 17.75 -0.73
N LEU A 12 7.05 19.05 -0.71
CA LEU A 12 8.39 19.60 -0.91
C LEU A 12 9.40 18.96 0.07
N GLY A 13 10.52 18.48 -0.45
CA GLY A 13 11.60 17.89 0.34
C GLY A 13 11.35 16.44 0.81
N LYS A 14 10.17 15.86 0.55
CA LYS A 14 9.89 14.44 0.83
C LYS A 14 10.37 13.55 -0.31
N THR A 15 10.73 12.31 0.00
CA THR A 15 10.96 11.27 -1.01
C THR A 15 9.67 10.55 -1.38
N LEU A 16 9.63 9.85 -2.51
CA LEU A 16 8.43 9.11 -2.94
C LEU A 16 7.93 8.09 -1.90
N PRO A 17 8.80 7.32 -1.20
CA PRO A 17 8.36 6.50 -0.08
C PRO A 17 7.66 7.28 1.04
N GLN A 18 8.17 8.47 1.37
CA GLN A 18 7.53 9.33 2.38
C GLN A 18 6.18 9.85 1.93
N ILE A 19 6.03 10.17 0.64
CA ILE A 19 4.73 10.58 0.07
C ILE A 19 3.75 9.43 0.18
N LEU A 20 4.13 8.22 -0.21
CA LEU A 20 3.25 7.05 -0.16
C LEU A 20 2.71 6.76 1.24
N PHE A 21 3.58 6.71 2.26
CA PHE A 21 3.15 6.44 3.63
C PHE A 21 2.36 7.59 4.27
N ALA A 22 2.46 8.81 3.72
CA ALA A 22 1.71 9.97 4.21
C ALA A 22 0.39 10.19 3.46
N ASP A 23 0.35 9.84 2.18
CA ASP A 23 -0.75 10.14 1.26
C ASP A 23 -0.72 9.16 0.06
N LEU A 24 -1.19 7.94 0.31
CA LEU A 24 -1.25 6.87 -0.70
C LEU A 24 -2.14 7.25 -1.90
N ASP A 25 -3.27 7.92 -1.66
CA ASP A 25 -4.18 8.40 -2.71
C ASP A 25 -3.45 9.33 -3.68
N TYR A 26 -2.75 10.34 -3.15
CA TYR A 26 -1.94 11.25 -3.95
C TYR A 26 -0.82 10.54 -4.70
N PHE A 27 -0.09 9.61 -4.05
CA PHE A 27 0.99 8.88 -4.71
C PHE A 27 0.48 8.11 -5.94
N ILE A 28 -0.61 7.34 -5.78
CA ILE A 28 -1.20 6.56 -6.89
C ILE A 28 -1.66 7.52 -8.00
N TRP A 29 -2.35 8.62 -7.65
CA TRP A 29 -2.84 9.59 -8.63
C TRP A 29 -1.69 10.25 -9.39
N ALA A 30 -0.64 10.64 -8.67
CA ALA A 30 0.53 11.30 -9.23
C ALA A 30 1.31 10.37 -10.18
N TYR A 31 1.39 9.09 -9.85
CA TYR A 31 1.97 8.08 -10.75
C TYR A 31 1.12 7.91 -12.03
N GLU A 32 -0.18 7.64 -11.90
CA GLU A 32 -1.09 7.41 -13.04
C GLU A 32 -1.19 8.62 -13.98
N ASN A 33 -1.07 9.84 -13.44
CA ASN A 33 -1.14 11.09 -14.21
C ASN A 33 0.24 11.60 -14.65
N ASN A 34 1.30 10.79 -14.56
CA ASN A 34 2.66 11.14 -14.97
C ASN A 34 3.17 12.48 -14.36
N VAL A 35 2.85 12.73 -13.09
CA VAL A 35 3.29 13.94 -12.35
C VAL A 35 4.79 13.89 -12.06
N PHE A 36 5.34 12.68 -11.86
CA PHE A 36 6.76 12.45 -11.62
C PHE A 36 7.57 12.49 -12.94
N ARG A 37 7.75 13.69 -13.49
CA ARG A 37 8.23 13.89 -14.88
C ARG A 37 9.74 13.78 -15.08
N ASN A 38 10.55 14.07 -14.06
CA ASN A 38 12.00 14.00 -14.23
C ASN A 38 12.47 12.53 -14.24
N PRO A 39 13.58 12.19 -14.94
CA PRO A 39 13.96 10.79 -15.13
C PRO A 39 14.17 10.00 -13.82
N PRO A 40 14.85 10.53 -12.77
CA PRO A 40 14.99 9.81 -11.50
C PRO A 40 13.65 9.51 -10.84
N LEU A 41 12.75 10.50 -10.72
CA LEU A 41 11.46 10.30 -10.07
C LEU A 41 10.55 9.36 -10.85
N LYS A 42 10.65 9.33 -12.18
CA LYS A 42 9.90 8.37 -13.00
C LYS A 42 10.32 6.92 -12.70
N LEU A 43 11.64 6.67 -12.64
CA LEU A 43 12.19 5.36 -12.31
C LEU A 43 11.86 4.94 -10.87
N GLU A 44 11.98 5.86 -9.91
CA GLU A 44 11.62 5.63 -8.52
C GLU A 44 10.11 5.36 -8.36
N ALA A 45 9.27 6.10 -9.07
CA ALA A 45 7.83 5.91 -9.01
C ALA A 45 7.41 4.56 -9.59
N GLU A 46 7.99 4.15 -10.73
CA GLU A 46 7.78 2.81 -11.31
C GLU A 46 8.23 1.70 -10.35
N TYR A 47 9.42 1.85 -9.77
CA TYR A 47 9.97 0.91 -8.79
C TYR A 47 9.04 0.73 -7.58
N ILE A 48 8.53 1.85 -7.03
CA ILE A 48 7.59 1.82 -5.90
C ILE A 48 6.24 1.26 -6.34
N PHE A 49 5.73 1.65 -7.51
CA PHE A 49 4.41 1.25 -7.99
C PHE A 49 4.34 -0.27 -8.22
N LYS A 50 5.37 -0.88 -8.83
CA LYS A 50 5.46 -2.35 -8.94
C LYS A 50 5.41 -3.02 -7.56
N ARG A 51 6.09 -2.45 -6.57
CA ARG A 51 6.23 -3.00 -5.23
C ARG A 51 4.97 -2.89 -4.38
N ILE A 52 4.22 -1.80 -4.48
CA ILE A 52 3.01 -1.61 -3.66
C ILE A 52 1.87 -2.55 -4.06
N LYS A 53 1.95 -3.09 -5.27
CA LYS A 53 1.05 -4.13 -5.78
C LYS A 53 1.46 -5.55 -5.40
N ASN A 54 2.66 -5.72 -4.83
CA ASN A 54 3.30 -7.02 -4.61
C ASN A 54 3.98 -7.08 -3.22
N ILE A 55 3.34 -6.54 -2.19
CA ILE A 55 3.87 -6.56 -0.82
C ILE A 55 3.65 -7.98 -0.25
N LYS A 56 4.72 -8.58 0.27
CA LYS A 56 4.69 -9.93 0.83
C LYS A 56 3.82 -9.97 2.11
N ILE A 57 3.16 -11.08 2.39
CA ILE A 57 2.49 -11.26 3.69
C ILE A 57 3.56 -11.42 4.79
N PRO A 58 3.54 -10.60 5.87
CA PRO A 58 4.54 -10.66 6.95
C PRO A 58 4.23 -11.78 7.96
N LYS A 59 4.24 -13.03 7.49
CA LYS A 59 4.09 -14.27 8.27
C LYS A 59 5.26 -15.22 7.99
N GLU A 60 5.46 -16.21 8.85
CA GLU A 60 6.51 -17.22 8.70
C GLU A 60 6.30 -18.11 7.46
N ASN A 61 5.05 -18.52 7.22
CA ASN A 61 4.60 -19.28 6.04
C ASN A 61 3.58 -18.46 5.21
N PRO A 62 4.01 -17.41 4.48
CA PRO A 62 3.13 -16.51 3.73
C PRO A 62 2.15 -17.22 2.79
N GLU A 63 2.57 -18.32 2.17
CA GLU A 63 1.85 -19.12 1.19
C GLU A 63 0.59 -19.81 1.73
N GLU A 64 0.51 -19.97 3.06
CA GLU A 64 -0.66 -20.52 3.77
C GLU A 64 -1.74 -19.46 4.01
N TYR A 65 -1.44 -18.19 3.74
CA TYR A 65 -2.31 -17.05 3.99
C TYR A 65 -2.72 -16.34 2.71
N GLU A 66 -3.84 -15.63 2.80
CA GLU A 66 -4.35 -14.71 1.80
C GLU A 66 -4.68 -13.37 2.45
N VAL A 67 -4.70 -12.32 1.64
CA VAL A 67 -5.16 -10.99 2.04
C VAL A 67 -6.63 -10.87 1.65
N GLU A 68 -7.51 -10.80 2.64
CA GLU A 68 -8.95 -10.58 2.44
C GLU A 68 -9.26 -9.09 2.58
N TYR A 69 -9.74 -8.46 1.51
CA TYR A 69 -10.16 -7.05 1.51
C TYR A 69 -11.67 -6.97 1.68
N LEU A 70 -12.11 -6.20 2.66
CA LEU A 70 -13.51 -5.99 2.97
C LEU A 70 -13.98 -4.63 2.45
N ILE A 71 -15.15 -4.63 1.79
CA ILE A 71 -15.78 -3.42 1.29
C ILE A 71 -16.81 -2.94 2.31
N HIS A 72 -16.69 -1.68 2.75
CA HIS A 72 -17.63 -1.08 3.68
C HIS A 72 -18.97 -0.82 2.98
N GLN A 73 -19.95 -1.68 3.26
CA GLN A 73 -21.26 -1.70 2.58
C GLN A 73 -21.97 -0.35 2.49
N PRO A 74 -22.10 0.44 3.57
CA PRO A 74 -22.81 1.71 3.49
C PRO A 74 -22.20 2.72 2.51
N THR A 75 -20.88 2.64 2.25
CA THR A 75 -20.18 3.63 1.42
C THR A 75 -19.65 3.07 0.11
N GLY A 76 -19.61 1.74 -0.06
CA GLY A 76 -18.97 1.08 -1.19
C GLY A 76 -17.45 1.29 -1.27
N LYS A 77 -16.83 1.78 -0.19
CA LYS A 77 -15.40 2.12 -0.12
C LYS A 77 -14.60 1.00 0.54
N PHE A 78 -13.28 1.10 0.47
CA PHE A 78 -12.42 0.20 1.22
C PHE A 78 -12.70 0.33 2.72
N GLY A 79 -13.01 -0.80 3.37
CA GLY A 79 -13.18 -0.89 4.82
C GLY A 79 -11.85 -1.17 5.48
N HIS A 80 -11.37 -2.41 5.36
CA HIS A 80 -10.08 -2.85 5.87
C HIS A 80 -9.60 -4.12 5.16
N PHE A 81 -8.42 -4.62 5.53
CA PHE A 81 -7.97 -5.94 5.09
C PHE A 81 -7.47 -6.81 6.23
N GLU A 82 -7.57 -8.11 6.06
CA GLU A 82 -7.14 -9.13 7.00
C GLU A 82 -6.20 -10.13 6.36
N LEU A 83 -5.29 -10.70 7.16
CA LEU A 83 -4.44 -11.82 6.75
C LEU A 83 -5.08 -13.10 7.29
N VAL A 84 -5.65 -13.92 6.42
CA VAL A 84 -6.44 -15.09 6.79
C VAL A 84 -5.79 -16.37 6.27
N PRO A 85 -5.78 -17.47 7.03
CA PRO A 85 -5.41 -18.77 6.48
C PRO A 85 -6.27 -19.12 5.27
N LYS A 86 -5.69 -19.73 4.22
CA LYS A 86 -6.41 -20.17 3.01
C LYS A 86 -7.57 -21.14 3.31
N THR A 87 -7.46 -21.89 4.40
CA THR A 87 -8.50 -22.81 4.86
C THR A 87 -9.71 -22.10 5.47
N THR A 88 -9.58 -20.81 5.80
CA THR A 88 -10.68 -20.00 6.32
C THR A 88 -11.71 -19.79 5.21
N PRO A 89 -12.98 -20.20 5.40
CA PRO A 89 -14.03 -19.90 4.43
C PRO A 89 -14.10 -18.40 4.15
N LEU A 90 -14.43 -18.02 2.91
CA LEU A 90 -14.62 -16.60 2.57
C LEU A 90 -15.68 -15.98 3.49
N HIS A 91 -15.47 -14.73 3.91
CA HIS A 91 -16.38 -14.02 4.82
C HIS A 91 -17.85 -14.14 4.36
N LYS A 92 -18.70 -14.73 5.21
CA LYS A 92 -20.15 -14.91 4.98
C LYS A 92 -21.01 -13.83 5.65
N GLY A 93 -20.44 -12.67 5.97
CA GLY A 93 -21.20 -11.55 6.52
C GLY A 93 -21.80 -10.66 5.42
N GLY A 94 -22.45 -9.58 5.82
CA GLY A 94 -23.08 -8.64 4.86
C GLY A 94 -22.08 -7.86 4.00
N SER A 95 -20.79 -7.85 4.35
CA SER A 95 -19.78 -7.10 3.59
C SER A 95 -19.14 -7.97 2.49
N PRO A 96 -19.22 -7.57 1.22
CA PRO A 96 -18.49 -8.20 0.14
C PRO A 96 -16.99 -8.18 0.44
N ALA A 97 -16.34 -9.30 0.15
CA ALA A 97 -14.92 -9.46 0.31
C ALA A 97 -14.35 -10.26 -0.87
N PHE A 98 -13.07 -10.04 -1.14
CA PHE A 98 -12.28 -10.83 -2.08
C PHE A 98 -10.87 -11.00 -1.56
N ARG A 99 -10.12 -11.93 -2.16
CA ARG A 99 -8.79 -12.31 -1.67
C ARG A 99 -7.70 -12.19 -2.73
N THR A 100 -6.48 -11.90 -2.29
CA THR A 100 -5.25 -11.96 -3.10
C THR A 100 -4.12 -12.65 -2.33
N GLU A 101 -3.10 -13.15 -3.03
CA GLU A 101 -1.97 -13.87 -2.42
C GLU A 101 -0.94 -12.94 -1.76
N ASN A 102 -0.99 -11.65 -2.08
CA ASN A 102 -0.08 -10.62 -1.58
C ASN A 102 -0.86 -9.35 -1.23
N ILE A 103 -0.27 -8.47 -0.43
CA ILE A 103 -0.85 -7.16 -0.13
C ILE A 103 -0.68 -6.26 -1.37
N ASP A 104 -1.78 -5.68 -1.84
CA ASP A 104 -1.86 -4.73 -2.95
C ASP A 104 -2.54 -3.45 -2.45
N LEU A 105 -1.74 -2.39 -2.28
CA LEU A 105 -2.23 -1.10 -1.76
C LEU A 105 -3.10 -0.35 -2.78
N THR A 106 -3.10 -0.74 -4.06
CA THR A 106 -3.89 -0.09 -5.11
C THR A 106 -5.37 -0.49 -5.04
N VAL A 107 -5.69 -1.59 -4.34
CA VAL A 107 -7.05 -2.12 -4.17
C VAL A 107 -8.04 -1.06 -3.69
N ALA A 108 -7.65 -0.17 -2.79
CA ALA A 108 -8.54 0.88 -2.30
C ALA A 108 -9.11 1.75 -3.44
N ARG A 109 -8.27 2.06 -4.45
CA ARG A 109 -8.68 2.83 -5.63
C ARG A 109 -9.34 2.00 -6.72
N SER A 110 -9.08 0.69 -6.76
CA SER A 110 -9.83 -0.25 -7.61
C SER A 110 -11.26 -0.44 -7.13
N ILE A 111 -11.51 -0.37 -5.81
CA ILE A 111 -12.85 -0.40 -5.22
C ILE A 111 -13.60 0.92 -5.48
N ALA A 112 -12.95 2.06 -5.21
CA ALA A 112 -13.53 3.37 -5.45
C ALA A 112 -12.46 4.36 -5.92
N ALA A 113 -12.66 4.94 -7.12
CA ALA A 113 -11.63 5.74 -7.81
C ALA A 113 -11.03 6.87 -6.98
N TYR A 114 -11.83 7.48 -6.08
CA TYR A 114 -11.40 8.49 -5.12
C TYR A 114 -11.77 8.07 -3.69
N ASP A 115 -10.81 7.50 -2.97
CA ASP A 115 -11.02 7.00 -1.62
C ASP A 115 -9.87 7.35 -0.67
N LYS A 116 -9.74 8.64 -0.35
CA LYS A 116 -8.75 9.14 0.61
C LYS A 116 -8.84 8.46 1.98
N SER A 117 -10.06 8.21 2.45
CA SER A 117 -10.33 7.49 3.71
C SER A 117 -9.85 6.05 3.65
N GLY A 118 -10.14 5.35 2.56
CA GLY A 118 -9.73 3.97 2.34
C GLY A 118 -8.22 3.84 2.16
N CYS A 119 -7.60 4.72 1.37
CA CYS A 119 -6.15 4.78 1.22
C CYS A 119 -5.42 5.05 2.55
N ARG A 120 -5.99 5.91 3.41
CA ARG A 120 -5.46 6.11 4.77
C ARG A 120 -5.57 4.82 5.59
N THR A 121 -6.75 4.19 5.59
CA THR A 121 -7.01 2.94 6.33
C THR A 121 -6.11 1.79 5.85
N MET A 122 -5.86 1.71 4.55
CA MET A 122 -4.94 0.75 3.92
C MET A 122 -3.52 0.88 4.51
N ILE A 123 -3.02 2.11 4.64
CA ILE A 123 -1.71 2.37 5.25
C ILE A 123 -1.69 2.04 6.75
N GLU A 124 -2.77 2.33 7.48
CA GLU A 124 -2.89 1.98 8.90
C GLU A 124 -2.82 0.46 9.12
N TYR A 125 -3.52 -0.33 8.30
CA TYR A 125 -3.45 -1.79 8.38
C TYR A 125 -2.12 -2.37 7.90
N LEU A 126 -1.52 -1.81 6.84
CA LEU A 126 -0.16 -2.18 6.44
C LEU A 126 0.82 -2.01 7.60
N LYS A 127 0.76 -0.88 8.30
CA LYS A 127 1.63 -0.62 9.45
C LYS A 127 1.35 -1.55 10.62
N LYS A 128 0.08 -1.84 10.90
CA LYS A 128 -0.31 -2.81 11.92
C LYS A 128 0.35 -4.18 11.66
N TYR A 129 0.33 -4.67 10.43
CA TYR A 129 0.90 -5.99 10.11
C TYR A 129 2.42 -6.00 10.04
N TYR A 130 3.06 -4.95 9.50
CA TYR A 130 4.51 -4.92 9.34
C TYR A 130 5.29 -4.40 10.54
N PHE A 131 4.67 -3.53 11.34
CA PHE A 131 5.32 -2.81 12.44
C PHE A 131 4.61 -2.98 13.79
N GLY A 132 3.49 -3.73 13.83
CA GLY A 132 2.75 -4.00 15.06
C GLY A 132 1.86 -2.85 15.55
N ASP A 133 1.87 -1.69 14.88
CA ASP A 133 1.16 -0.48 15.30
C ASP A 133 0.67 0.32 14.08
N SER A 134 -0.63 0.60 14.01
CA SER A 134 -1.22 1.43 12.94
C SER A 134 -0.74 2.88 12.96
N SER A 135 -0.31 3.36 14.12
CA SER A 135 0.24 4.70 14.35
C SER A 135 1.76 4.77 14.19
N TYR A 136 2.41 3.67 13.79
CA TYR A 136 3.86 3.60 13.67
C TYR A 136 4.42 4.76 12.82
N LYS A 137 5.33 5.52 13.42
CA LYS A 137 5.88 6.74 12.82
C LYS A 137 6.83 6.41 11.67
N MET A 138 6.41 6.77 10.45
CA MET A 138 7.16 6.57 9.22
C MET A 138 8.04 7.80 8.91
N VAL A 139 9.20 7.87 9.56
CA VAL A 139 10.25 8.86 9.22
C VAL A 139 10.94 8.46 7.92
N LYS A 140 11.64 9.42 7.27
CA LYS A 140 12.30 9.24 5.96
C LYS A 140 13.02 7.89 5.83
N LYS A 141 13.98 7.62 6.71
CA LYS A 141 14.77 6.38 6.69
C LYS A 141 13.89 5.12 6.72
N ARG A 142 12.84 5.10 7.55
CA ARG A 142 11.94 3.94 7.65
C ARG A 142 11.11 3.71 6.39
N CYS A 143 10.63 4.79 5.77
CA CYS A 143 9.94 4.68 4.49
C CYS A 143 10.86 4.10 3.41
N GLU A 144 12.09 4.60 3.33
CA GLU A 144 13.07 4.18 2.32
C GLU A 144 13.56 2.76 2.58
N ASP A 145 13.87 2.40 3.84
CA ASP A 145 14.26 1.06 4.24
C ASP A 145 13.18 0.03 3.90
N PHE A 146 11.89 0.37 4.06
CA PHE A 146 10.79 -0.52 3.71
C PHE A 146 10.84 -0.92 2.23
N PHE A 147 11.05 0.04 1.32
CA PHE A 147 11.12 -0.22 -0.13
C PHE A 147 12.45 -0.83 -0.58
N ASN A 148 13.54 -0.51 0.10
CA ASN A 148 14.86 -1.07 -0.19
C ASN A 148 15.06 -2.51 0.31
N LYS A 149 14.18 -3.00 1.20
CA LYS A 149 14.26 -4.37 1.71
C LYS A 149 13.46 -5.31 0.80
N ASP A 150 14.15 -5.97 -0.12
CA ASP A 150 13.53 -6.88 -1.10
C ASP A 150 12.69 -7.99 -0.51
N SER A 151 13.06 -8.51 0.67
CA SER A 151 12.28 -9.54 1.36
C SER A 151 10.87 -9.08 1.79
N ASN A 152 10.56 -7.77 1.71
CA ASN A 152 9.22 -7.25 1.96
C ASN A 152 8.27 -7.44 0.76
N PHE A 153 8.77 -7.90 -0.38
CA PHE A 153 8.00 -7.94 -1.63
C PHE A 153 8.10 -9.29 -2.32
N VAL A 154 7.09 -9.61 -3.13
CA VAL A 154 7.12 -10.70 -4.08
C VAL A 154 7.72 -10.16 -5.38
N LEU A 155 8.99 -10.46 -5.62
CA LEU A 155 9.71 -9.99 -6.81
C LEU A 155 9.70 -11.08 -7.87
N LEU A 156 8.85 -10.87 -8.88
CA LEU A 156 8.91 -11.56 -10.17
C LEU A 156 9.98 -10.93 -11.06
#